data_AF-A0A4E0R4S1-F1
#
_entry.id   AF-A0A4E0R4S1-F1
#
_cell.length_a   1.000
_cell.length_b   1.000
_cell.length_c   1.000
_cell.angle_alpha   90.00
_cell.angle_beta   90.00
_cell.angle_gamma   90.00
#
_symmetry.space_group_name_H-M   'P 1'
#
loop_
_entity.id
_entity.type
_entity.pdbx_description
1 polymer ?
#
loop_
_entity_poly.entity_id
_entity_poly.type
_entity_poly.pdbx_seq_one_letter_code
_entity_poly.pdbx_strand_id
1 'polypeptide(L)'
;MESKIYLGHLVQNKFWTPKAMESKIYLGHLVQNKFWTPKAMESKIYLGHLVQNKFWTPKAMESKIYLGHLVQNKFWTPKAMESKIYLGHLVQNKFWTPKAMESKIYLGHLVQNKFWTPKAMESKIYLGHLVQNGLVYNDERRAWNSIL
;
A
#
# COMPACT_ATOMS: atom_id res chain seq x y z
N MET A 1 0.51 23.36 -5.51
CA MET A 1 0.20 22.59 -6.73
C MET A 1 -0.40 21.25 -6.32
N GLU A 2 -1.63 20.98 -6.77
CA GLU A 2 -2.38 19.77 -6.44
C GLU A 2 -2.57 18.92 -7.70
N SER A 3 -2.48 17.59 -7.56
CA SER A 3 -2.78 16.63 -8.63
C SER A 3 -3.95 15.74 -8.21
N LYS A 4 -4.95 15.60 -9.08
CA LYS A 4 -6.12 14.74 -8.86
C LYS A 4 -6.31 13.79 -10.04
N ILE A 5 -6.49 12.52 -9.76
CA ILE A 5 -6.75 11.49 -10.78
C ILE A 5 -7.92 10.63 -10.34
N TYR A 6 -8.88 10.47 -11.24
CA TYR A 6 -10.04 9.60 -11.09
C TYR A 6 -10.12 8.69 -12.30
N LEU A 7 -10.02 7.39 -12.09
CA LEU A 7 -10.15 6.40 -13.16
C LEU A 7 -11.13 5.31 -12.73
N GLY A 8 -12.13 5.05 -13.58
CA GLY A 8 -13.19 4.07 -13.30
C GLY A 8 -12.75 2.65 -13.59
N HIS A 9 -12.73 2.27 -14.87
CA HIS A 9 -12.37 0.93 -15.32
C HIS A 9 -11.22 1.01 -16.34
N LEU A 10 -10.14 0.26 -16.10
CA LEU A 10 -8.99 0.22 -17.00
C LEU A 10 -8.40 -1.18 -17.13
N VAL A 11 -8.04 -1.51 -18.36
CA VAL A 11 -7.43 -2.79 -18.73
C VAL A 11 -6.13 -2.51 -19.48
N GLN A 12 -5.01 -3.07 -19.00
CA GLN A 12 -3.71 -3.06 -19.69
C GLN A 12 -3.08 -1.68 -19.96
N ASN A 13 -3.10 -0.78 -18.97
CA ASN A 13 -2.53 0.56 -19.09
C ASN A 13 -1.26 0.75 -18.26
N LYS A 14 -0.51 1.81 -18.61
CA LYS A 14 0.58 2.35 -17.82
C LYS A 14 0.28 3.81 -17.50
N PHE A 15 0.37 4.19 -16.24
CA PHE A 15 0.14 5.56 -15.79
C PHE A 15 1.34 6.12 -15.06
N TRP A 16 1.56 7.41 -15.30
CA TRP A 16 2.53 8.24 -14.64
C TRP A 16 1.86 9.54 -14.24
N THR A 17 2.02 9.94 -12.98
CA THR A 17 1.48 11.21 -12.49
C THR A 17 2.63 12.23 -12.36
N PRO A 18 2.38 13.55 -12.37
CA PRO A 18 3.41 14.56 -12.18
C PRO A 18 3.69 14.84 -10.68
N LYS A 19 4.86 15.40 -10.37
CA LYS A 19 5.20 15.85 -9.00
C LYS A 19 4.16 16.85 -8.55
N ALA A 20 3.70 16.71 -7.32
CA ALA A 20 2.71 17.62 -6.74
C ALA A 20 3.04 17.85 -5.27
N MET A 21 2.52 18.94 -4.70
CA MET A 21 2.58 19.15 -3.25
C MET A 21 1.56 18.22 -2.59
N GLU A 22 0.35 18.16 -3.16
CA GLU A 22 -0.71 17.23 -2.79
C GLU A 22 -1.09 16.34 -3.98
N SER A 23 -1.23 15.04 -3.75
CA SER A 23 -1.70 14.08 -4.74
C SER A 23 -2.90 13.29 -4.23
N LYS A 24 -4.00 13.28 -4.98
CA LYS A 24 -5.22 12.50 -4.69
C LYS A 24 -5.53 11.59 -5.87
N ILE A 25 -5.61 10.29 -5.60
CA ILE A 25 -5.77 9.27 -6.65
C ILE A 25 -6.88 8.32 -6.26
N TYR A 26 -7.86 8.17 -7.14
CA TYR A 26 -8.99 7.26 -7.00
C TYR A 26 -9.07 6.36 -8.21
N LEU A 27 -8.85 5.07 -8.02
CA LEU A 27 -8.93 4.07 -9.08
C LEU A 27 -9.96 3.00 -8.71
N GLY A 28 -10.91 2.72 -9.61
CA GLY A 28 -11.99 1.77 -9.41
C GLY A 28 -11.58 0.32 -9.68
N HIS A 29 -11.90 -0.16 -10.89
CA HIS A 29 -11.59 -1.51 -11.38
C HIS A 29 -10.38 -1.49 -12.31
N LEU A 30 -9.30 -2.17 -11.93
CA LEU A 30 -8.08 -2.23 -12.74
C LEU A 30 -7.61 -3.67 -12.96
N VAL A 31 -7.34 -4.00 -14.22
CA VAL A 31 -6.78 -5.30 -14.63
C VAL A 31 -5.47 -5.10 -15.39
N GLN A 32 -4.38 -5.71 -14.93
CA GLN A 32 -3.08 -5.73 -15.60
C GLN A 32 -2.43 -4.35 -15.85
N ASN A 33 -2.60 -3.41 -14.93
CA ASN A 33 -2.06 -2.06 -15.04
C ASN A 33 -0.74 -1.88 -14.27
N LYS A 34 0.05 -0.90 -14.70
CA LYS A 34 1.23 -0.40 -13.97
C LYS A 34 1.02 1.07 -13.63
N PHE A 35 1.18 1.41 -12.37
CA PHE A 35 0.95 2.76 -11.89
C PHE A 35 2.17 3.30 -11.16
N TRP A 36 2.59 4.49 -11.54
CA TRP A 36 3.70 5.19 -10.92
C TRP A 36 3.29 6.60 -10.53
N THR A 37 3.55 6.95 -9.28
CA THR A 37 3.45 8.34 -8.82
C THR A 37 4.86 8.89 -8.55
N PRO A 38 5.09 10.20 -8.66
CA PRO A 38 6.29 10.92 -8.23
C PRO A 38 6.10 11.52 -6.82
N LYS A 39 7.17 12.11 -6.27
CA LYS A 39 7.24 12.65 -4.90
C LYS A 39 6.08 13.62 -4.62
N ALA A 40 5.47 13.47 -3.45
CA ALA A 40 4.49 14.43 -2.93
C ALA A 40 4.83 14.83 -1.48
N MET A 41 4.25 15.92 -0.98
CA MET A 41 4.27 16.20 0.46
C MET A 41 3.16 15.38 1.13
N GLU A 42 1.96 15.44 0.57
CA GLU A 42 0.82 14.62 0.96
C GLU A 42 0.35 13.74 -0.20
N SER A 43 0.07 12.47 0.10
CA SER A 43 -0.49 11.52 -0.85
C SER A 43 -1.71 10.81 -0.26
N LYS A 44 -2.82 10.82 -1.00
CA LYS A 44 -4.04 10.06 -0.70
C LYS A 44 -4.37 9.16 -1.87
N ILE A 45 -4.43 7.86 -1.62
CA ILE A 45 -4.65 6.84 -2.66
C ILE A 45 -5.80 5.94 -2.22
N TYR A 46 -6.80 5.82 -3.08
CA TYR A 46 -7.95 4.94 -2.92
C TYR A 46 -8.05 4.01 -4.13
N LEU A 47 -7.89 2.71 -3.90
CA LEU A 47 -7.98 1.69 -4.94
C LEU A 47 -9.10 0.70 -4.60
N GLY A 48 -10.02 0.48 -5.55
CA GLY A 48 -11.15 -0.42 -5.42
C GLY A 48 -10.79 -1.88 -5.64
N HIS A 49 -11.05 -2.39 -6.85
CA HIS A 49 -10.83 -3.77 -7.25
C HIS A 49 -9.65 -3.89 -8.22
N LEU A 50 -8.63 -4.65 -7.83
CA LEU A 50 -7.37 -4.74 -8.55
C LEU A 50 -6.98 -6.19 -8.82
N VAL A 51 -6.71 -6.51 -10.09
CA VAL A 51 -6.20 -7.82 -10.52
C VAL A 51 -4.89 -7.66 -11.29
N GLN A 52 -3.82 -8.33 -10.84
CA GLN A 52 -2.53 -8.42 -11.54
C GLN A 52 -1.84 -7.06 -11.81
N ASN A 53 -2.00 -6.09 -10.92
CA ASN A 53 -1.41 -4.76 -11.07
C ASN A 53 -0.09 -4.61 -10.33
N LYS A 54 0.71 -3.62 -10.76
CA LYS A 54 1.91 -3.17 -10.06
C LYS A 54 1.81 -1.69 -9.74
N PHE A 55 1.98 -1.36 -8.46
CA PHE A 55 1.93 0.00 -7.95
C PHE A 55 3.27 0.39 -7.35
N TRP A 56 3.77 1.54 -7.79
CA TRP A 56 4.91 2.19 -7.17
C TRP A 56 4.54 3.63 -6.83
N THR A 57 4.46 3.91 -5.53
CA THR A 57 4.41 5.28 -5.02
C THR A 57 5.81 5.69 -4.60
N PRO A 58 6.18 6.97 -4.51
CA PRO A 58 7.49 7.39 -4.03
C PRO A 58 7.32 8.16 -2.70
N LYS A 59 8.42 8.75 -2.22
CA LYS A 59 8.46 9.41 -0.91
C LYS A 59 7.33 10.42 -0.72
N ALA A 60 6.71 10.38 0.44
CA ALA A 60 5.78 11.39 0.93
C ALA A 60 6.19 11.85 2.33
N MET A 61 5.72 13.00 2.80
CA MET A 61 5.78 13.31 4.23
C MET A 61 4.65 12.57 4.94
N GLU A 62 3.43 12.70 4.40
CA GLU A 62 2.25 11.97 4.83
C GLU A 62 1.69 11.12 3.68
N SER A 63 1.36 9.86 4.00
CA SER A 63 0.73 8.95 3.05
C SER A 63 -0.49 8.26 3.67
N LYS A 64 -1.63 8.33 2.98
CA LYS A 64 -2.85 7.58 3.30
C LYS A 64 -3.22 6.69 2.12
N ILE A 65 -3.28 5.39 2.36
CA ILE A 65 -3.56 4.39 1.33
C ILE A 65 -4.72 3.51 1.79
N TYR A 66 -5.75 3.42 0.94
CA TYR A 66 -6.91 2.56 1.13
C TYR A 66 -7.03 1.62 -0.06
N LEU A 67 -6.91 0.32 0.20
CA LEU A 67 -7.01 -0.72 -0.81
C LEU A 67 -8.18 -1.65 -0.48
N GLY A 68 -9.12 -1.81 -1.41
CA GLY A 68 -10.32 -2.65 -1.25
C GLY A 68 -10.05 -4.13 -1.48
N HIS A 69 -10.27 -4.59 -2.71
CA HIS A 69 -10.15 -5.99 -3.11
C HIS A 69 -8.98 -6.19 -4.07
N LEU A 70 -8.04 -7.06 -3.72
CA LEU A 70 -6.80 -7.24 -4.48
C LEU A 70 -6.44 -8.70 -4.70
N VAL A 71 -6.15 -9.04 -5.95
CA VAL A 71 -5.69 -10.36 -6.37
C VAL A 71 -4.38 -10.24 -7.17
N GLN A 72 -3.33 -10.92 -6.71
CA GLN A 72 -2.04 -11.05 -7.40
C GLN A 72 -1.33 -9.71 -7.71
N ASN A 73 -1.45 -8.73 -6.83
CA ASN A 73 -0.84 -7.41 -7.02
C ASN A 73 0.50 -7.28 -6.28
N LYS A 74 1.30 -6.33 -6.74
CA LYS A 74 2.56 -5.92 -6.09
C LYS A 74 2.53 -4.43 -5.78
N PHE A 75 2.82 -4.11 -4.53
CA PHE A 75 2.85 -2.73 -4.04
C PHE A 75 4.22 -2.39 -3.47
N TRP A 76 4.74 -1.25 -3.90
CA TRP A 76 5.93 -0.64 -3.34
C TRP A 76 5.64 0.81 -2.94
N THR A 77 5.81 1.08 -1.66
CA THR A 77 5.68 2.42 -1.07
C THR A 77 6.96 2.75 -0.29
N PRO A 78 7.80 3.70 -0.73
CA PRO A 78 9.03 4.11 -0.07
C PRO A 78 8.80 5.31 0.86
N LYS A 79 9.80 5.54 1.72
CA LYS A 79 9.82 6.41 2.93
C LYS A 79 8.67 7.43 3.07
N ALA A 80 8.00 7.35 4.22
CA ALA A 80 7.09 8.38 4.72
C ALA A 80 7.55 8.86 6.10
N MET A 81 7.15 10.05 6.55
CA MET A 81 7.27 10.40 7.97
C MET A 81 6.12 9.73 8.73
N GLU A 82 4.91 9.91 8.22
CA GLU A 82 3.70 9.24 8.69
C GLU A 82 3.04 8.44 7.57
N SER A 83 2.64 7.21 7.89
CA SER A 83 1.92 6.34 6.97
C SER A 83 0.70 5.71 7.62
N LYS A 84 -0.44 5.79 6.94
CA LYS A 84 -1.67 5.04 7.28
C LYS A 84 -2.07 4.17 6.09
N ILE A 85 -2.15 2.87 6.32
CA ILE A 85 -2.49 1.89 5.29
C ILE A 85 -3.68 1.06 5.77
N TYR A 86 -4.72 0.99 4.96
CA TYR A 86 -5.90 0.18 5.16
C TYR A 86 -6.05 -0.79 4.01
N LEU A 87 -6.08 -2.08 4.32
CA LEU A 87 -6.19 -3.16 3.36
C LEU A 87 -7.42 -4.00 3.67
N GLY A 88 -8.32 -4.15 2.70
CA GLY A 88 -9.53 -4.96 2.82
C GLY A 88 -9.25 -6.45 2.57
N HIS A 89 -9.70 -6.96 1.42
CA HIS A 89 -9.59 -8.36 1.04
C HIS A 89 -8.43 -8.59 0.06
N LEU A 90 -7.42 -9.35 0.50
CA LEU A 90 -6.19 -9.57 -0.26
C LEU A 90 -5.93 -11.07 -0.50
N VAL A 91 -5.67 -11.44 -1.74
CA VAL A 91 -5.24 -12.79 -2.14
C VAL A 91 -3.95 -12.74 -2.97
N GLN A 92 -2.92 -13.47 -2.52
CA GLN A 92 -1.64 -13.63 -3.25
C GLN A 92 -0.91 -12.32 -3.57
N ASN A 93 -1.00 -11.31 -2.71
CA ASN A 93 -0.36 -10.02 -2.92
C ASN A 93 1.00 -9.93 -2.20
N LYS A 94 1.85 -9.04 -2.72
CA LYS A 94 3.13 -8.69 -2.10
C LYS A 94 3.17 -7.20 -1.79
N PHE A 95 3.46 -6.88 -0.55
CA PHE A 95 3.56 -5.52 -0.06
C PHE A 95 4.95 -5.24 0.48
N TRP A 96 5.53 -4.15 0.00
CA TRP A 96 6.71 -3.53 0.58
C TRP A 96 6.31 -2.14 1.10
N THR A 97 6.16 -2.03 2.42
CA THR A 97 5.78 -0.77 3.07
C THR A 97 7.05 0.02 3.46
N PRO A 98 6.93 1.33 3.76
CA PRO A 98 8.10 2.17 3.92
C PRO A 98 8.71 2.06 5.31
N LYS A 99 9.99 2.47 5.41
CA LYS A 99 10.54 3.00 6.67
C LYS A 99 9.74 4.27 7.00
N ALA A 100 9.10 4.31 8.16
CA ALA A 100 8.35 5.47 8.63
C ALA A 100 8.81 5.88 10.03
N MET A 101 8.58 7.13 10.42
CA MET A 101 8.69 7.50 11.84
C MET A 101 7.51 6.88 12.58
N GLU A 102 6.30 7.10 12.04
CA GLU A 102 5.06 6.50 12.52
C GLU A 102 4.34 5.74 11.41
N SER A 103 3.87 4.53 11.72
CA SER A 103 3.08 3.72 10.80
C SER A 103 1.87 3.10 11.48
N LYS A 104 0.71 3.19 10.84
CA LYS A 104 -0.49 2.43 11.21
C LYS A 104 -0.94 1.59 10.03
N ILE A 105 -1.04 0.29 10.24
CA ILE A 105 -1.47 -0.67 9.22
C ILE A 105 -2.68 -1.43 9.74
N TYR A 106 -3.76 -1.43 8.96
CA TYR A 106 -4.97 -2.19 9.21
C TYR A 106 -5.13 -3.22 8.10
N LEU A 107 -5.17 -4.48 8.47
CA LEU A 107 -5.30 -5.62 7.56
C LEU A 107 -6.63 -6.32 7.84
N GLY A 108 -7.47 -6.43 6.81
CA GLY A 108 -8.73 -7.16 6.85
C GLY A 108 -8.54 -8.67 6.65
N HIS A 109 -9.03 -9.19 5.53
CA HIS A 109 -9.00 -10.62 5.21
C HIS A 109 -7.86 -10.94 4.24
N LEU A 110 -6.90 -11.75 4.67
CA LEU A 110 -5.66 -12.01 3.94
C LEU A 110 -5.47 -13.51 3.68
N VAL A 111 -5.23 -13.89 2.43
CA VAL A 111 -4.85 -15.25 2.01
C VAL A 111 -3.55 -15.22 1.19
N GLN A 112 -2.52 -15.96 1.64
CA GLN A 112 -1.26 -16.14 0.90
C GLN A 112 -0.52 -14.84 0.54
N ASN A 113 -0.57 -13.84 1.40
CA ASN A 113 0.10 -12.56 1.19
C ASN A 113 1.46 -12.50 1.89
N LYS A 114 2.36 -11.68 1.34
CA LYS A 114 3.66 -11.37 1.94
C LYS A 114 3.79 -9.87 2.20
N PHE A 115 4.18 -9.52 3.42
CA PHE A 115 4.41 -8.15 3.84
C PHE A 115 5.83 -8.00 4.36
N TRP A 116 6.52 -6.99 3.85
CA TRP A 116 7.77 -6.50 4.39
C TRP A 116 7.59 -5.08 4.91
N THR A 117 7.81 -4.92 6.21
CA THR A 117 7.70 -3.66 6.95
C THR A 117 9.08 -3.32 7.55
N PRO A 118 9.80 -2.31 7.01
CA PRO A 118 11.06 -1.84 7.57
C PRO A 118 10.88 -1.14 8.93
N LYS A 119 11.99 -0.96 9.66
CA LYS A 119 12.08 -0.30 10.97
C LYS A 119 11.26 1.00 11.04
N ALA A 120 10.35 1.10 11.99
CA ALA A 120 9.68 2.34 12.35
C ALA A 120 10.06 2.76 13.78
N MET A 121 9.93 4.05 14.11
CA MET A 121 10.09 4.50 15.49
C MET A 121 8.88 4.10 16.32
N GLU A 122 7.69 4.24 15.72
CA GLU A 122 6.44 3.71 16.24
C GLU A 122 5.66 3.01 15.14
N SER A 123 5.17 1.80 15.42
CA SER A 123 4.23 1.11 14.52
C SER A 123 3.09 0.47 15.27
N LYS A 124 1.91 0.47 14.63
CA LYS A 124 0.74 -0.29 15.07
C LYS A 124 0.22 -1.10 13.89
N ILE A 125 0.08 -2.41 14.08
CA ILE A 125 -0.49 -3.32 13.10
C ILE A 125 -1.74 -3.95 13.71
N TYR A 126 -2.86 -3.83 13.00
CA TYR A 126 -4.13 -4.43 13.36
C TYR A 126 -4.46 -5.50 12.31
N LEU A 127 -4.76 -6.70 12.79
CA LEU A 127 -4.97 -7.87 11.95
C LEU A 127 -6.41 -8.36 12.10
N GLY A 128 -7.06 -8.63 10.98
CA GLY A 128 -8.27 -9.42 10.88
C GLY A 128 -7.95 -10.89 10.65
N HIS A 129 -8.64 -11.50 9.68
CA HIS A 129 -8.49 -12.92 9.37
C HIS A 129 -7.30 -13.18 8.44
N LEU A 130 -6.39 -14.06 8.86
CA LEU A 130 -5.19 -14.44 8.14
C LEU A 130 -5.17 -15.95 7.83
N VAL A 131 -4.84 -16.30 6.59
CA VAL A 131 -4.56 -17.68 6.14
C VAL A 131 -3.24 -17.72 5.36
N GLN A 132 -2.25 -18.49 5.84
CA GLN A 132 -0.97 -18.73 5.16
C GLN A 132 -0.22 -17.43 4.76
N ASN A 133 -0.17 -16.43 5.64
CA ASN A 133 0.48 -15.15 5.34
C ASN A 133 1.86 -15.04 5.98
N GLY A 134 2.78 -14.35 5.31
CA GLY A 134 4.09 -14.00 5.86
C GLY A 134 4.17 -12.51 6.19
N LEU A 135 4.40 -12.19 7.47
CA LEU A 135 4.70 -10.83 7.94
C LEU A 135 6.14 -10.79 8.43
N VAL A 136 6.99 -9.99 7.77
CA VAL A 136 8.36 -9.74 8.22
C VAL A 136 8.45 -8.31 8.73
N TYR A 137 8.57 -8.18 10.05
CA TYR A 137 8.69 -6.90 10.76
C TYR A 137 10.06 -6.79 11.43
N ASN A 138 10.89 -5.87 10.94
CA ASN A 138 12.22 -5.62 11.51
C ASN A 138 12.13 -4.48 12.53
N ASP A 139 11.94 -4.86 13.80
CA ASP A 139 12.00 -3.96 14.94
C ASP A 139 13.00 -4.52 15.95
N GLU A 140 13.96 -3.69 16.39
CA GLU A 140 14.98 -4.08 17.37
C GLU A 140 14.38 -4.37 18.76
N ARG A 141 13.06 -4.20 18.97
CA ARG A 141 12.45 -4.27 20.30
C ARG A 141 11.40 -5.34 20.55
N ARG A 142 10.96 -6.16 19.60
CA ARG A 142 10.15 -7.39 19.86
C ARG A 142 9.79 -8.09 18.55
N ALA A 143 10.47 -9.20 18.27
CA ALA A 143 9.99 -10.18 17.31
C ALA A 143 8.97 -11.09 18.01
N TRP A 144 7.68 -10.91 17.75
CA TRP A 144 6.73 -12.00 17.95
C TRP A 144 6.64 -12.78 16.65
N ASN A 145 7.25 -13.97 16.66
CA ASN A 145 6.84 -15.03 15.76
C ASN A 145 5.41 -15.41 16.13
N SER A 146 4.46 -15.18 15.22
CA SER A 146 3.20 -15.89 15.25
C SER A 146 3.08 -16.62 13.93
N ILE A 147 3.71 -17.80 13.91
CA ILE A 147 3.33 -18.90 13.03
C ILE A 147 2.06 -19.48 13.63
N LEU A 148 0.93 -19.27 12.95
CA LEU A 148 -0.19 -20.20 12.86
C LEU A 148 -0.70 -20.14 11.42
#